data_AF-A0A1Z4RNV3-F1
#
_entry.id   AF-A0A1Z4RNV3-F1
#
_cell.length_a   1.000
_cell.length_b   1.000
_cell.length_c   1.000
_cell.angle_alpha   90.00
_cell.angle_beta   90.00
_cell.angle_gamma   90.00
#
_symmetry.space_group_name_H-M   'P 1'
#
loop_
_entity.id
_entity.type
_entity.pdbx_description
1 polymer ?
#
loop_
_entity_poly.entity_id
_entity_poly.type
_entity_poly.pdbx_seq_one_letter_code
_entity_poly.pdbx_strand_id
1 'polypeptide(L)'
;MDIVDFLNVSIHNTTTVELLEDLNQNGGIVVTPNVDHLVKIQSDRELLKAYYHSNYRVCDSKILQYISYFLGNPIKEKISGSDLFPAFYEYNKYNEDVKVFLLGAKEGVAQQALTNINQKVGREIIVAAHSPSFGFENNERECQEIIERINYSDATVLAVGVGAPKQEKWIAKYCSQLPKIKIFLAIGATIDFEAGNVARSPKVMSDMGLEWLYRLASEPTRLWKRYLVDSLPLFWLVGQQKLNNYKFSPYLQTQYLPLGEILQQAGLLSPQNIRQVLKIQQQQRNYRFGEILIQQGYLPAETINFFINDLPRLVQTDNKLRLGDYLNYAGLLQQEQINEILHQQSLTHRKFGEIITQKGWVKPKTLDWFVNLQNG
;
A
#
# COMPACT_ATOMS: atom_id res chain seq x y z
N MET A 1 -0.51 8.23 -12.71
CA MET A 1 -0.57 9.19 -11.60
C MET A 1 0.82 9.37 -11.02
N ASP A 2 1.16 10.59 -10.61
CA ASP A 2 2.39 10.85 -9.85
C ASP A 2 2.29 10.20 -8.46
N ILE A 3 3.44 9.97 -7.82
CA ILE A 3 3.53 9.36 -6.49
C ILE A 3 4.35 10.25 -5.56
N VAL A 4 3.99 10.26 -4.28
CA VAL A 4 4.73 10.90 -3.20
C VAL A 4 5.10 9.83 -2.18
N ASP A 5 6.39 9.69 -1.90
CA ASP A 5 6.88 8.69 -0.95
C ASP A 5 6.70 9.17 0.50
N PHE A 6 6.06 8.32 1.30
CA PHE A 6 5.88 8.48 2.75
C PHE A 6 6.48 7.27 3.44
N LEU A 7 7.64 7.45 4.07
CA LEU A 7 8.33 6.37 4.75
C LEU A 7 8.55 5.16 3.81
N ASN A 8 7.97 4.01 4.13
CA ASN A 8 8.07 2.75 3.39
C ASN A 8 6.86 2.46 2.47
N VAL A 9 6.03 3.46 2.16
CA VAL A 9 4.92 3.36 1.19
C VAL A 9 4.79 4.62 0.33
N SER A 10 4.30 4.47 -0.89
CA SER A 10 4.03 5.61 -1.79
C SER A 10 2.54 5.95 -1.83
N ILE A 11 2.18 7.22 -1.80
CA ILE A 11 0.82 7.73 -1.96
C ILE A 11 0.65 8.30 -3.37
N HIS A 12 -0.44 7.98 -4.05
CA HIS A 12 -0.76 8.53 -5.36
C HIS A 12 -1.20 9.99 -5.24
N ASN A 13 -0.54 10.85 -5.99
CA ASN A 13 -0.82 12.28 -6.04
C ASN A 13 -1.86 12.59 -7.12
N THR A 14 -3.11 12.35 -6.77
CA THR A 14 -4.26 12.44 -7.67
C THR A 14 -5.35 13.31 -7.04
N THR A 15 -6.22 13.84 -7.88
CA THR A 15 -7.51 14.42 -7.46
C THR A 15 -8.58 13.33 -7.38
N THR A 16 -9.71 13.64 -6.72
CA THR A 16 -10.87 12.74 -6.64
C THR A 16 -11.41 12.42 -8.04
N VAL A 17 -11.48 13.42 -8.93
CA VAL A 17 -11.99 13.23 -10.30
C VAL A 17 -11.08 12.31 -11.11
N GLU A 18 -9.77 12.59 -11.14
CA GLU A 18 -8.77 11.76 -11.83
C GLU A 18 -8.80 10.30 -11.32
N LEU A 19 -8.98 10.11 -10.01
CA LEU A 19 -9.10 8.78 -9.40
C LEU A 19 -10.35 8.04 -9.88
N LEU A 20 -11.51 8.71 -9.88
CA LEU A 20 -12.79 8.09 -10.26
C LEU A 20 -12.83 7.75 -11.76
N GLU A 21 -12.24 8.59 -12.60
CA GLU A 21 -12.07 8.32 -14.04
C GLU A 21 -11.24 7.05 -14.26
N ASP A 22 -10.07 6.96 -13.62
CA ASP A 22 -9.17 5.81 -13.76
C ASP A 22 -9.77 4.52 -13.19
N LEU A 23 -10.42 4.60 -12.02
CA LEU A 23 -11.09 3.47 -11.39
C LEU A 23 -12.19 2.86 -12.27
N ASN A 24 -12.97 3.70 -12.95
CA ASN A 24 -14.03 3.22 -13.83
C ASN A 24 -13.50 2.57 -15.11
N GLN A 25 -12.31 2.98 -15.57
CA GLN A 25 -11.68 2.39 -16.75
C GLN A 25 -10.93 1.09 -16.42
N ASN A 26 -10.20 1.08 -15.31
CA ASN A 26 -9.22 0.03 -15.01
C ASN A 26 -9.58 -0.87 -13.83
N GLY A 27 -10.58 -0.49 -13.04
CA GLY A 27 -10.86 -1.14 -11.77
C GLY A 27 -9.71 -0.98 -10.77
N GLY A 28 -9.75 -1.75 -9.69
CA GLY A 28 -8.63 -1.88 -8.75
C GLY A 28 -9.02 -1.73 -7.29
N ILE A 29 -8.01 -1.88 -6.44
CA ILE A 29 -8.13 -1.81 -4.98
C ILE A 29 -7.69 -0.43 -4.50
N VAL A 30 -8.59 0.28 -3.81
CA VAL A 30 -8.34 1.60 -3.22
C VAL A 30 -8.21 1.49 -1.72
N VAL A 31 -7.12 2.02 -1.18
CA VAL A 31 -6.90 2.22 0.25
C VAL A 31 -6.60 3.68 0.56
N THR A 32 -7.00 4.11 1.76
CA THR A 32 -6.90 5.50 2.20
C THR A 32 -5.97 5.60 3.43
N PRO A 33 -4.64 5.56 3.26
CA PRO A 33 -3.71 5.72 4.38
C PRO A 33 -3.94 7.04 5.12
N ASN A 34 -4.05 6.93 6.45
CA ASN A 34 -3.91 8.04 7.39
C ASN A 34 -2.67 7.84 8.26
N VAL A 35 -2.47 8.74 9.22
CA VAL A 35 -1.36 8.73 10.18
C VAL A 35 -1.21 7.38 10.88
N ASP A 36 -2.30 6.82 11.39
CA ASP A 36 -2.30 5.55 12.12
C ASP A 36 -1.92 4.37 11.21
N HIS A 37 -2.31 4.41 9.94
CA HIS A 37 -1.94 3.38 8.98
C HIS A 37 -0.43 3.40 8.73
N LEU A 38 0.14 4.60 8.51
CA LEU A 38 1.58 4.75 8.27
C LEU A 38 2.43 4.27 9.46
N VAL A 39 1.96 4.46 10.70
CA VAL A 39 2.64 3.90 11.87
C VAL A 39 2.52 2.37 11.91
N LYS A 40 1.31 1.82 11.77
CA LYS A 40 1.10 0.36 11.80
C LYS A 40 1.90 -0.37 10.73
N ILE A 41 1.99 0.20 9.54
CA ILE A 41 2.77 -0.31 8.41
C ILE A 41 4.26 -0.48 8.75
N GLN A 42 4.80 0.23 9.76
CA GLN A 42 6.19 0.06 10.15
C GLN A 42 6.49 -1.32 10.75
N SER A 43 5.49 -1.98 11.34
CA SER A 43 5.66 -3.25 12.06
C SER A 43 4.70 -4.35 11.61
N ASP A 44 3.57 -4.02 10.98
CA ASP A 44 2.55 -4.96 10.53
C ASP A 44 2.80 -5.39 9.07
N ARG A 45 3.42 -6.56 8.91
CA ARG A 45 3.81 -7.10 7.61
C ARG A 45 2.62 -7.43 6.71
N GLU A 46 1.55 -7.96 7.27
CA GLU A 46 0.34 -8.30 6.50
C GLU A 46 -0.37 -7.04 6.00
N LEU A 47 -0.37 -5.97 6.81
CA LEU A 47 -0.89 -4.68 6.38
C LEU A 47 -0.02 -4.09 5.27
N LEU A 48 1.30 -4.14 5.42
CA LEU A 48 2.22 -3.66 4.40
C LEU A 48 2.00 -4.40 3.07
N LYS A 49 1.87 -5.73 3.11
CA LYS A 49 1.51 -6.55 1.95
C LYS A 49 0.21 -6.06 1.31
N ALA A 50 -0.83 -5.81 2.09
CA ALA A 50 -2.10 -5.30 1.57
C ALA A 50 -1.95 -3.95 0.85
N TYR A 51 -1.07 -3.07 1.34
CA TYR A 51 -0.77 -1.80 0.67
C TYR A 51 -0.06 -1.99 -0.67
N TYR A 52 0.85 -2.96 -0.78
CA TYR A 52 1.50 -3.27 -2.05
C TYR A 52 0.59 -3.97 -3.06
N HIS A 53 -0.40 -4.73 -2.58
CA HIS A 53 -1.44 -5.29 -3.44
C HIS A 53 -2.48 -4.24 -3.89
N SER A 54 -2.54 -3.06 -3.26
CA SER A 54 -3.47 -2.00 -3.67
C SER A 54 -2.99 -1.28 -4.94
N ASN A 55 -3.95 -0.96 -5.82
CA ASN A 55 -3.70 -0.19 -7.04
C ASN A 55 -3.65 1.31 -6.74
N TYR A 56 -4.49 1.76 -5.81
CA TYR A 56 -4.63 3.17 -5.46
C TYR A 56 -4.46 3.36 -3.95
N ARG A 57 -3.55 4.27 -3.60
CA ARG A 57 -3.24 4.68 -2.22
C ARG A 57 -3.45 6.19 -2.18
N VAL A 58 -4.55 6.65 -1.59
CA VAL A 58 -4.91 8.07 -1.62
C VAL A 58 -4.89 8.70 -0.23
N CYS A 59 -4.58 9.99 -0.17
CA CYS A 59 -4.30 10.69 1.07
C CYS A 59 -5.55 10.91 1.92
N ASP A 60 -5.74 10.14 2.99
CA ASP A 60 -6.98 10.20 3.80
C ASP A 60 -7.08 11.47 4.66
N SER A 61 -5.97 12.05 5.12
CA SER A 61 -5.99 13.11 6.12
C SER A 61 -5.22 14.36 5.74
N LYS A 62 -5.71 15.52 6.20
CA LYS A 62 -5.02 16.81 6.07
C LYS A 62 -3.65 16.82 6.72
N ILE A 63 -3.46 16.05 7.80
CA ILE A 63 -2.15 15.90 8.45
C ILE A 63 -1.13 15.33 7.46
N LEU A 64 -1.48 14.28 6.71
CA LEU A 64 -0.58 13.73 5.69
C LEU A 64 -0.37 14.72 4.55
N GLN A 65 -1.40 15.46 4.15
CA GLN A 65 -1.25 16.54 3.16
C GLN A 65 -0.25 17.62 3.63
N TYR A 66 -0.30 18.05 4.89
CA TYR A 66 0.67 19.00 5.44
C TYR A 66 2.08 18.42 5.56
N ILE A 67 2.20 17.14 5.96
CA ILE A 67 3.50 16.44 5.95
C ILE A 67 4.08 16.41 4.54
N SER A 68 3.27 16.21 3.50
CA SER A 68 3.71 16.25 2.10
C SER A 68 4.36 17.59 1.74
N TYR A 69 3.77 18.70 2.19
CA TYR A 69 4.31 20.06 2.00
C TYR A 69 5.64 20.22 2.74
N PHE A 70 5.71 19.76 3.98
CA PHE A 70 6.94 19.78 4.77
C PHE A 70 8.06 18.97 4.11
N LEU A 71 7.75 17.80 3.54
CA LEU A 71 8.73 16.97 2.83
C LEU A 71 9.18 17.59 1.49
N GLY A 72 8.40 18.52 0.92
CA GLY A 72 8.70 19.22 -0.32
C GLY A 72 8.03 18.59 -1.56
N ASN A 73 7.11 17.65 -1.36
CA ASN A 73 6.39 16.94 -2.41
C ASN A 73 4.87 17.07 -2.16
N PRO A 74 4.24 18.18 -2.59
CA PRO A 74 2.86 18.49 -2.23
C PRO A 74 1.83 17.51 -2.83
N ILE A 75 1.00 16.93 -1.96
CA ILE A 75 -0.22 16.21 -2.35
C ILE A 75 -1.29 17.22 -2.76
N LYS A 76 -1.85 17.03 -3.97
CA LYS A 76 -2.89 17.84 -4.59
C LYS A 76 -4.16 17.90 -3.75
N GLU A 77 -4.66 16.75 -3.32
CA GLU A 77 -5.97 16.64 -2.68
C GLU A 77 -5.97 15.63 -1.52
N LYS A 78 -6.73 15.96 -0.47
CA LYS A 78 -7.08 15.01 0.60
C LYS A 78 -8.35 14.26 0.16
N ILE A 79 -8.26 12.94 0.11
CA ILE A 79 -9.32 12.04 -0.33
C ILE A 79 -9.53 11.00 0.79
N SER A 80 -10.43 11.29 1.73
CA SER A 80 -10.79 10.30 2.76
C SER A 80 -11.78 9.27 2.25
N GLY A 81 -11.85 8.10 2.88
CA GLY A 81 -12.88 7.09 2.53
C GLY A 81 -14.30 7.67 2.62
N SER A 82 -14.52 8.58 3.57
CA SER A 82 -15.81 9.22 3.80
C SER A 82 -16.14 10.37 2.83
N ASP A 83 -15.16 10.85 2.06
CA ASP A 83 -15.40 11.75 0.92
C ASP A 83 -15.47 10.96 -0.39
N LEU A 84 -14.59 9.96 -0.54
CA LEU A 84 -14.45 9.13 -1.72
C LEU A 84 -15.71 8.34 -2.02
N PHE A 85 -16.29 7.66 -1.03
CA PHE A 85 -17.43 6.77 -1.30
C PHE A 85 -18.69 7.54 -1.73
N PRO A 86 -19.05 8.68 -1.10
CA PRO A 86 -20.09 9.55 -1.63
C PRO A 86 -19.80 10.10 -3.02
N ALA A 87 -18.59 10.59 -3.26
CA ALA A 87 -18.20 11.04 -4.60
C ALA A 87 -18.30 9.91 -5.64
N PHE A 88 -17.93 8.68 -5.26
CA PHE A 88 -17.97 7.51 -6.12
C PHE A 88 -19.39 7.15 -6.57
N TYR A 89 -20.34 7.04 -5.63
CA TYR A 89 -21.71 6.66 -6.00
C TYR A 89 -22.47 7.80 -6.72
N GLU A 90 -22.14 9.08 -6.43
CA GLU A 90 -22.70 10.22 -7.17
C GLU A 90 -22.15 10.28 -8.60
N TYR A 91 -20.83 10.10 -8.76
CA TYR A 91 -20.19 10.06 -10.08
C TYR A 91 -20.78 8.93 -10.95
N ASN A 92 -21.07 7.79 -10.35
CA ASN A 92 -21.62 6.60 -11.03
C ASN A 92 -23.15 6.49 -10.95
N LYS A 93 -23.84 7.58 -10.61
CA LYS A 93 -25.30 7.60 -10.45
C LYS A 93 -26.05 7.09 -11.69
N TYR A 94 -25.54 7.37 -12.89
CA TYR A 94 -26.15 6.94 -14.15
C TYR A 94 -25.44 5.75 -14.82
N ASN A 95 -24.44 5.16 -14.17
CA ASN A 95 -23.67 4.03 -14.72
C ASN A 95 -24.26 2.70 -14.23
N GLU A 96 -25.08 2.05 -15.06
CA GLU A 96 -25.78 0.80 -14.71
C GLU A 96 -24.84 -0.40 -14.44
N ASP A 97 -23.61 -0.36 -14.97
CA ASP A 97 -22.59 -1.40 -14.72
C ASP A 97 -22.02 -1.32 -13.29
N VAL A 98 -22.23 -0.20 -12.59
CA VAL A 98 -21.79 -0.01 -11.21
C VAL A 98 -22.90 -0.47 -10.26
N LYS A 99 -22.61 -1.60 -9.61
CA LYS A 99 -23.43 -2.25 -8.59
C LYS A 99 -22.58 -2.52 -7.37
N VAL A 100 -22.95 -1.96 -6.23
CA VAL A 100 -22.12 -1.96 -5.02
C VAL A 100 -22.64 -2.95 -3.99
N PHE A 101 -21.73 -3.74 -3.43
CA PHE A 101 -21.94 -4.51 -2.21
C PHE A 101 -21.33 -3.77 -1.02
N LEU A 102 -22.09 -3.57 0.07
CA LEU A 102 -21.58 -3.02 1.33
C LEU A 102 -21.20 -4.15 2.28
N LEU A 103 -19.94 -4.21 2.72
CA LEU A 103 -19.48 -5.15 3.74
C LEU A 103 -18.98 -4.39 4.97
N GLY A 104 -19.70 -4.49 6.09
CA GLY A 104 -19.25 -3.91 7.36
C GLY A 104 -20.36 -3.32 8.20
N ALA A 105 -19.95 -2.40 9.08
CA ALA A 105 -20.79 -1.83 10.13
C ALA A 105 -21.45 -2.88 11.05
N LYS A 106 -22.27 -2.43 12.01
CA LYS A 106 -23.04 -3.31 12.90
C LYS A 106 -24.31 -3.81 12.19
N GLU A 107 -24.88 -4.89 12.74
CA GLU A 107 -26.15 -5.46 12.27
C GLU A 107 -27.21 -4.37 12.03
N GLY A 108 -27.85 -4.42 10.85
CA GLY A 108 -28.84 -3.45 10.39
C GLY A 108 -28.28 -2.14 9.83
N VAL A 109 -27.06 -1.73 10.19
CA VAL A 109 -26.47 -0.44 9.75
C VAL A 109 -26.15 -0.44 8.27
N ALA A 110 -25.55 -1.51 7.75
CA ALA A 110 -25.23 -1.59 6.32
C ALA A 110 -26.51 -1.61 5.46
N GLN A 111 -27.58 -2.23 5.95
CA GLN A 111 -28.88 -2.25 5.26
C GLN A 111 -29.56 -0.87 5.27
N GLN A 112 -29.42 -0.11 6.36
CA GLN A 112 -29.89 1.27 6.41
C GLN A 112 -29.12 2.16 5.43
N ALA A 113 -27.78 2.02 5.37
CA ALA A 113 -26.96 2.75 4.40
C ALA A 113 -27.36 2.43 2.96
N LEU A 114 -27.60 1.15 2.64
CA LEU A 114 -28.14 0.73 1.33
C LEU A 114 -29.42 1.49 0.98
N THR A 115 -30.37 1.54 1.92
CA THR A 115 -31.67 2.21 1.70
C THR A 115 -31.48 3.70 1.48
N ASN A 116 -30.72 4.37 2.34
CA ASN A 116 -30.46 5.81 2.27
C ASN A 116 -29.76 6.21 0.96
N ILE A 117 -28.71 5.47 0.58
CA ILE A 117 -27.95 5.75 -0.63
C ILE A 117 -28.82 5.54 -1.86
N ASN A 118 -29.56 4.43 -1.96
CA ASN A 118 -30.42 4.17 -3.11
C ASN A 118 -31.53 5.23 -3.27
N GLN A 119 -32.11 5.69 -2.16
CA GLN A 119 -33.07 6.80 -2.17
C GLN A 119 -32.43 8.11 -2.65
N LYS A 120 -31.24 8.44 -2.14
CA LYS A 120 -30.49 9.65 -2.52
C LYS A 120 -30.08 9.64 -3.99
N VAL A 121 -29.58 8.51 -4.47
CA VAL A 121 -29.11 8.34 -5.85
C VAL A 121 -30.30 8.24 -6.81
N GLY A 122 -31.44 7.69 -6.38
CA GLY A 122 -32.63 7.52 -7.20
C GLY A 122 -32.60 6.26 -8.07
N ARG A 123 -31.73 5.29 -7.75
CA ARG A 123 -31.70 3.95 -8.34
C ARG A 123 -31.12 2.95 -7.34
N GLU A 124 -31.28 1.66 -7.64
CA GLU A 124 -30.63 0.57 -6.92
C GLU A 124 -29.15 0.46 -7.33
N ILE A 125 -28.31 1.36 -6.81
CA ILE A 125 -26.85 1.32 -7.02
C ILE A 125 -26.18 0.39 -6.00
N ILE A 126 -26.68 0.37 -4.77
CA ILE A 126 -26.27 -0.59 -3.74
C ILE A 126 -27.20 -1.80 -3.85
N VAL A 127 -26.67 -2.94 -4.31
CA VAL A 127 -27.46 -4.14 -4.63
C VAL A 127 -27.51 -5.15 -3.48
N ALA A 128 -26.58 -5.06 -2.53
CA ALA A 128 -26.53 -5.92 -1.37
C ALA A 128 -25.72 -5.28 -0.24
N ALA A 129 -26.01 -5.70 0.99
CA ALA A 129 -25.30 -5.28 2.17
C ALA A 129 -25.16 -6.45 3.16
N HIS A 130 -24.05 -6.51 3.88
CA HIS A 130 -23.83 -7.50 4.93
C HIS A 130 -22.98 -6.93 6.06
N SER A 131 -23.42 -7.17 7.29
CA SER A 131 -22.69 -6.83 8.51
C SER A 131 -22.10 -8.10 9.12
N PRO A 132 -20.77 -8.27 9.09
CA PRO A 132 -20.15 -9.48 9.59
C PRO A 132 -20.05 -9.48 11.13
N SER A 133 -19.78 -10.64 11.72
CA SER A 133 -19.54 -10.76 13.15
C SER A 133 -18.28 -10.02 13.60
N PHE A 134 -18.20 -9.68 14.90
CA PHE A 134 -17.00 -9.08 15.43
C PHE A 134 -15.83 -10.07 15.40
N GLY A 135 -14.78 -9.74 14.65
CA GLY A 135 -13.61 -10.61 14.52
C GLY A 135 -13.73 -11.65 13.40
N PHE A 136 -14.73 -11.53 12.52
CA PHE A 136 -14.97 -12.45 11.39
C PHE A 136 -13.73 -12.73 10.53
N GLU A 137 -12.77 -11.79 10.47
CA GLU A 137 -11.55 -11.95 9.69
C GLU A 137 -10.67 -13.13 10.17
N ASN A 138 -10.91 -13.61 11.39
CA ASN A 138 -10.23 -14.77 11.97
C ASN A 138 -11.07 -16.06 11.84
N ASN A 139 -12.29 -15.97 11.32
CA ASN A 139 -13.18 -17.09 11.08
C ASN A 139 -13.23 -17.39 9.58
N GLU A 140 -12.41 -18.35 9.14
CA GLU A 140 -12.29 -18.70 7.72
C GLU A 140 -13.64 -19.14 7.12
N ARG A 141 -14.46 -19.86 7.89
CA ARG A 141 -15.79 -20.29 7.43
C ARG A 141 -16.70 -19.10 7.15
N GLU A 142 -16.77 -18.14 8.06
CA GLU A 142 -17.57 -16.93 7.87
C GLU A 142 -17.03 -16.09 6.71
N CYS A 143 -15.71 -15.99 6.54
CA CYS A 143 -15.11 -15.34 5.38
C CYS A 143 -15.55 -16.00 4.07
N GLN A 144 -15.58 -17.33 3.99
CA GLN A 144 -16.07 -18.05 2.82
C GLN A 144 -17.57 -17.82 2.58
N GLU A 145 -18.40 -17.84 3.63
CA GLU A 145 -19.83 -17.52 3.52
C GLU A 145 -20.06 -16.09 3.01
N ILE A 146 -19.24 -15.12 3.41
CA ILE A 146 -19.26 -13.74 2.90
C ILE A 146 -18.87 -13.70 1.42
N ILE A 147 -17.81 -14.41 1.02
CA ILE A 147 -17.36 -14.48 -0.37
C ILE A 147 -18.43 -15.07 -1.27
N GLU A 148 -19.09 -16.15 -0.84
CA GLU A 148 -20.23 -16.74 -1.55
C GLU A 148 -21.35 -15.73 -1.73
N ARG A 149 -21.76 -15.03 -0.66
CA ARG A 149 -22.80 -13.98 -0.74
C ARG A 149 -22.44 -12.88 -1.74
N ILE A 150 -21.19 -12.43 -1.76
CA ILE A 150 -20.73 -11.43 -2.72
C ILE A 150 -20.77 -12.00 -4.15
N ASN A 151 -20.32 -13.23 -4.37
CA ASN A 151 -20.32 -13.86 -5.70
C ASN A 151 -21.73 -14.17 -6.23
N TYR A 152 -22.68 -14.49 -5.34
CA TYR A 152 -24.09 -14.64 -5.67
C TYR A 152 -24.80 -13.31 -5.94
N SER A 153 -24.24 -12.19 -5.46
CA SER A 153 -24.74 -10.87 -5.83
C SER A 153 -24.34 -10.50 -7.27
N ASP A 154 -25.03 -9.50 -7.82
CA ASP A 154 -24.67 -8.85 -9.09
C ASP A 154 -23.66 -7.71 -8.90
N ALA A 155 -23.02 -7.61 -7.73
CA ALA A 155 -22.10 -6.54 -7.44
C ALA A 155 -20.86 -6.59 -8.35
N THR A 156 -20.46 -5.41 -8.81
CA THR A 156 -19.20 -5.16 -9.54
C THR A 156 -18.22 -4.34 -8.71
N VAL A 157 -18.68 -3.82 -7.56
CA VAL A 157 -17.90 -3.02 -6.62
C VAL A 157 -18.11 -3.55 -5.20
N LEU A 158 -17.04 -3.70 -4.44
CA LEU A 158 -17.10 -4.06 -3.02
C LEU A 158 -16.60 -2.89 -2.17
N ALA A 159 -17.48 -2.31 -1.36
CA ALA A 159 -17.12 -1.28 -0.39
C ALA A 159 -17.05 -1.87 1.02
N VAL A 160 -15.86 -1.90 1.60
CA VAL A 160 -15.58 -2.55 2.89
C VAL A 160 -15.36 -1.51 3.98
N GLY A 161 -16.19 -1.57 5.01
CA GLY A 161 -16.19 -0.66 6.16
C GLY A 161 -16.12 -1.39 7.50
N VAL A 162 -15.05 -2.16 7.72
CA VAL A 162 -14.80 -2.88 8.99
C VAL A 162 -13.63 -2.30 9.79
N GLY A 163 -13.04 -1.21 9.30
CA GLY A 163 -11.93 -0.51 9.92
C GLY A 163 -10.56 -1.13 9.62
N ALA A 164 -9.52 -0.29 9.74
CA ALA A 164 -8.15 -0.70 9.52
C ALA A 164 -7.51 -1.33 10.76
N PRO A 165 -6.65 -2.35 10.60
CA PRO A 165 -6.11 -2.87 9.34
C PRO A 165 -6.93 -4.00 8.70
N LYS A 166 -8.12 -4.30 9.25
CA LYS A 166 -8.88 -5.52 8.91
C LYS A 166 -9.35 -5.50 7.47
N GLN A 167 -9.90 -4.38 7.01
CA GLN A 167 -10.43 -4.25 5.66
C GLN A 167 -9.32 -4.40 4.60
N GLU A 168 -8.14 -3.81 4.81
CA GLU A 168 -7.04 -3.89 3.85
C GLU A 168 -6.53 -5.33 3.74
N LYS A 169 -6.32 -5.99 4.89
CA LYS A 169 -5.86 -7.38 4.94
C LYS A 169 -6.89 -8.34 4.33
N TRP A 170 -8.17 -8.17 4.66
CA TRP A 170 -9.24 -9.03 4.15
C TRP A 170 -9.37 -8.91 2.63
N ILE A 171 -9.37 -7.69 2.09
CA ILE A 171 -9.39 -7.47 0.64
C ILE A 171 -8.18 -8.13 -0.01
N ALA A 172 -6.97 -7.89 0.50
CA ALA A 172 -5.75 -8.46 -0.09
C ALA A 172 -5.72 -9.99 -0.05
N LYS A 173 -6.32 -10.61 0.97
CA LYS A 173 -6.41 -12.06 1.11
C LYS A 173 -7.41 -12.68 0.13
N TYR A 174 -8.57 -12.05 -0.08
CA TYR A 174 -9.70 -12.69 -0.76
C TYR A 174 -10.11 -12.08 -2.11
N CYS A 175 -9.51 -10.98 -2.55
CA CYS A 175 -9.87 -10.32 -3.81
C CYS A 175 -9.83 -11.25 -5.03
N SER A 176 -8.90 -12.21 -5.07
CA SER A 176 -8.78 -13.20 -6.15
C SER A 176 -9.96 -14.19 -6.24
N GLN A 177 -10.74 -14.34 -5.17
CA GLN A 177 -11.93 -15.21 -5.10
C GLN A 177 -13.22 -14.48 -5.50
N LEU A 178 -13.12 -13.20 -5.89
CA LEU A 178 -14.25 -12.32 -6.19
C LEU A 178 -14.19 -11.83 -7.65
N PRO A 179 -14.32 -12.73 -8.66
CA PRO A 179 -14.02 -12.43 -10.06
C PRO A 179 -14.96 -11.40 -10.71
N LYS A 180 -16.16 -11.19 -10.15
CA LYS A 180 -17.12 -10.17 -10.63
C LYS A 180 -16.77 -8.76 -10.14
N ILE A 181 -16.04 -8.66 -9.02
CA ILE A 181 -15.71 -7.37 -8.41
C ILE A 181 -14.54 -6.75 -9.16
N LYS A 182 -14.80 -5.61 -9.81
CA LYS A 182 -13.81 -4.82 -10.53
C LYS A 182 -13.14 -3.79 -9.61
N ILE A 183 -13.87 -3.26 -8.63
CA ILE A 183 -13.40 -2.19 -7.75
C ILE A 183 -13.57 -2.59 -6.29
N PHE A 184 -12.52 -2.43 -5.48
CA PHE A 184 -12.54 -2.62 -4.03
C PHE A 184 -12.25 -1.30 -3.34
N LEU A 185 -13.13 -0.87 -2.43
CA LEU A 185 -12.99 0.38 -1.70
C LEU A 185 -12.87 0.10 -0.20
N ALA A 186 -11.71 0.38 0.39
CA ALA A 186 -11.52 0.34 1.84
C ALA A 186 -11.96 1.67 2.46
N ILE A 187 -13.21 1.74 2.97
CA ILE A 187 -13.89 3.00 3.29
C ILE A 187 -14.01 3.28 4.79
N GLY A 188 -13.53 2.40 5.67
CA GLY A 188 -13.53 2.62 7.12
C GLY A 188 -14.94 2.81 7.68
N ALA A 189 -15.15 3.83 8.51
CA ALA A 189 -16.44 4.09 9.18
C ALA A 189 -17.52 4.73 8.29
N THR A 190 -17.31 4.76 6.97
CA THR A 190 -18.20 5.50 6.05
C THR A 190 -19.60 4.92 5.99
N ILE A 191 -19.76 3.60 6.16
CA ILE A 191 -21.08 2.95 6.16
C ILE A 191 -21.95 3.50 7.31
N ASP A 192 -21.37 3.70 8.52
CA ASP A 192 -22.09 4.28 9.66
C ASP A 192 -22.53 5.74 9.41
N PHE A 193 -21.73 6.51 8.66
CA PHE A 193 -22.09 7.88 8.28
C PHE A 193 -23.25 7.90 7.27
N GLU A 194 -23.20 7.04 6.24
CA GLU A 194 -24.27 6.95 5.23
C GLU A 194 -25.58 6.38 5.79
N ALA A 195 -25.50 5.54 6.84
CA ALA A 195 -26.67 5.10 7.58
C ALA A 195 -27.32 6.22 8.43
N GLY A 196 -26.60 7.31 8.69
CA GLY A 196 -27.07 8.41 9.56
C GLY A 196 -26.89 8.15 11.06
N ASN A 197 -26.21 7.07 11.44
CA ASN A 197 -26.03 6.68 12.85
C ASN A 197 -24.94 7.50 13.56
N VAL A 198 -23.98 8.03 12.80
CA VAL A 198 -22.89 8.85 13.32
C VAL A 198 -22.81 10.13 12.51
N ALA A 199 -22.68 11.26 13.21
CA ALA A 199 -22.46 12.55 12.56
C ALA A 199 -21.03 12.64 12.00
N ARG A 200 -20.89 13.14 10.75
CA ARG A 200 -19.57 13.52 10.23
C ARG A 200 -19.07 14.77 10.96
N SER A 201 -17.75 14.91 11.06
CA SER A 201 -17.16 16.16 11.56
C SER A 201 -17.59 17.33 10.68
N PRO A 202 -17.85 18.52 11.23
CA PRO A 202 -18.15 19.70 10.43
C PRO A 202 -17.10 19.92 9.34
N LYS A 203 -17.57 20.25 8.12
CA LYS A 203 -16.70 20.36 6.94
C LYS A 203 -15.52 21.31 7.18
N VAL A 204 -15.76 22.47 7.79
CA VAL A 204 -14.72 23.45 8.14
C VAL A 204 -13.63 22.83 9.03
N MET A 205 -13.99 22.01 10.02
CA MET A 205 -13.01 21.33 10.85
C MET A 205 -12.21 20.28 10.07
N SER A 206 -12.87 19.51 9.19
CA SER A 206 -12.16 18.55 8.33
C SER A 206 -11.21 19.26 7.37
N ASP A 207 -11.64 20.36 6.76
CA ASP A 207 -10.84 21.17 5.82
C ASP A 207 -9.61 21.79 6.49
N MET A 208 -9.72 22.21 7.75
CA MET A 208 -8.60 22.70 8.56
C MET A 208 -7.68 21.58 9.08
N GLY A 209 -8.10 20.32 9.00
CA GLY A 209 -7.38 19.17 9.55
C GLY A 209 -7.60 18.91 11.04
N LEU A 210 -8.70 19.43 11.60
CA LEU A 210 -9.13 19.25 12.99
C LEU A 210 -10.15 18.11 13.18
N GLU A 211 -10.39 17.31 12.14
CA GLU A 211 -11.31 16.15 12.22
C GLU A 211 -10.91 15.13 13.29
N TRP A 212 -9.60 14.90 13.48
CA TRP A 212 -9.12 13.99 14.53
C TRP A 212 -9.48 14.50 15.94
N LEU A 213 -9.45 15.83 16.15
CA LEU A 213 -9.78 16.45 17.43
C LEU A 213 -11.28 16.33 17.71
N TYR A 214 -12.12 16.59 16.70
CA TYR A 214 -13.56 16.35 16.79
C TYR A 214 -13.86 14.90 17.17
N ARG A 215 -13.26 13.93 16.46
CA ARG A 215 -13.45 12.50 16.75
C ARG A 215 -12.96 12.13 18.15
N LEU A 216 -11.82 12.66 18.59
CA LEU A 216 -11.32 12.42 19.93
C LEU A 216 -12.28 12.94 21.01
N ALA A 217 -12.88 14.11 20.80
CA ALA A 217 -13.88 14.65 21.72
C ALA A 217 -15.17 13.80 21.74
N SER A 218 -15.58 13.25 20.59
CA SER A 218 -16.75 12.37 20.49
C SER A 218 -16.53 10.97 21.06
N GLU A 219 -15.32 10.42 20.92
CA GLU A 219 -14.99 9.05 21.33
C GLU A 219 -13.66 8.97 22.10
N PRO A 220 -13.54 9.67 23.24
CA PRO A 220 -12.27 9.86 23.93
C PRO A 220 -11.66 8.55 24.39
N THR A 221 -12.46 7.65 24.99
CA THR A 221 -12.01 6.35 25.51
C THR A 221 -11.41 5.45 24.44
N ARG A 222 -11.89 5.53 23.20
CA ARG A 222 -11.41 4.72 22.08
C ARG A 222 -10.22 5.33 21.36
N LEU A 223 -10.21 6.67 21.20
CA LEU A 223 -9.27 7.34 20.28
C LEU A 223 -8.08 8.02 20.96
N TRP A 224 -8.10 8.25 22.28
CA TRP A 224 -7.00 8.94 22.97
C TRP A 224 -5.66 8.24 22.77
N LYS A 225 -5.62 6.91 22.98
CA LYS A 225 -4.40 6.12 22.84
C LYS A 225 -3.92 6.14 21.40
N ARG A 226 -4.84 5.96 20.45
CA ARG A 226 -4.54 5.98 19.01
C ARG A 226 -3.84 7.27 18.59
N TYR A 227 -4.34 8.43 19.02
CA TYR A 227 -3.83 9.73 18.55
C TYR A 227 -2.67 10.26 19.39
N LEU A 228 -2.73 10.11 20.71
CA LEU A 228 -1.77 10.73 21.63
C LEU A 228 -0.62 9.80 22.03
N VAL A 229 -0.69 8.52 21.67
CA VAL A 229 0.38 7.54 21.94
C VAL A 229 0.80 6.88 20.64
N ASP A 230 -0.11 6.15 19.99
CA ASP A 230 0.24 5.26 18.90
C ASP A 230 0.62 6.02 17.62
N SER A 231 0.07 7.23 17.39
CA SER A 231 0.32 8.03 16.19
C SER A 231 1.57 8.92 16.28
N LEU A 232 2.08 9.20 17.49
CA LEU A 232 3.21 10.12 17.69
C LEU A 232 4.53 9.68 17.04
N PRO A 233 4.89 8.38 16.99
CA PRO A 233 6.10 7.93 16.32
C PRO A 233 6.21 8.38 14.86
N LEU A 234 5.07 8.63 14.17
CA LEU A 234 5.08 9.09 12.79
C LEU A 234 5.90 10.37 12.60
N PHE A 235 5.75 11.35 13.49
CA PHE A 235 6.40 12.66 13.31
C PHE A 235 7.92 12.55 13.43
N TRP A 236 8.40 11.67 14.31
CA TRP A 236 9.82 11.34 14.39
C TRP A 236 10.33 10.69 13.10
N LEU A 237 9.61 9.69 12.59
CA LEU A 237 9.98 8.99 11.35
C LEU A 237 9.97 9.93 10.14
N VAL A 238 8.99 10.83 10.06
CA VAL A 238 8.92 11.89 9.02
C VAL A 238 10.10 12.85 9.14
N GLY A 239 10.49 13.22 10.36
CA GLY A 239 11.70 14.01 10.61
C GLY A 239 12.96 13.28 10.12
N GLN A 240 13.08 11.98 10.39
CA GLN A 240 14.16 11.15 9.86
C GLN A 240 14.13 11.09 8.33
N GLN A 241 12.96 10.98 7.70
CA GLN A 241 12.81 10.97 6.24
C GLN A 241 13.27 12.31 5.64
N LYS A 242 12.88 13.44 6.24
CA LYS A 242 13.30 14.77 5.79
C LYS A 242 14.82 14.95 5.84
N LEU A 243 15.46 14.34 6.84
CA LEU A 243 16.91 14.35 7.03
C LEU A 243 17.64 13.24 6.26
N ASN A 244 16.95 12.47 5.40
CA ASN A 244 17.48 11.30 4.68
C ASN A 244 18.08 10.21 5.61
N ASN A 245 17.67 10.19 6.87
CA ASN A 245 18.11 9.23 7.90
C ASN A 245 17.11 8.11 8.15
N TYR A 246 15.91 8.20 7.58
CA TYR A 246 14.92 7.14 7.70
C TYR A 246 15.44 5.88 7.01
N LYS A 247 15.63 4.83 7.81
CA LYS A 247 16.01 3.51 7.33
C LYS A 247 14.88 2.56 7.67
N PHE A 248 14.31 1.95 6.66
CA PHE A 248 13.42 0.82 6.83
C PHE A 248 14.17 -0.46 6.53
N SER A 249 14.02 -1.50 7.35
CA SER A 249 14.72 -2.76 7.16
C SER A 249 14.16 -3.50 5.92
N PRO A 250 14.94 -3.71 4.85
CA PRO A 250 14.51 -4.50 3.70
C PRO A 250 14.22 -5.96 4.09
N TYR A 251 14.85 -6.45 5.16
CA TYR A 251 14.69 -7.78 5.72
C TYR A 251 13.22 -8.12 6.05
N LEU A 252 12.43 -7.15 6.52
CA LEU A 252 11.01 -7.36 6.84
C LEU A 252 10.10 -7.39 5.60
N GLN A 253 10.61 -6.92 4.46
CA GLN A 253 9.83 -6.63 3.25
C GLN A 253 9.99 -7.67 2.12
N THR A 254 11.18 -8.22 1.94
CA THR A 254 11.54 -9.02 0.75
C THR A 254 10.69 -10.28 0.56
N GLN A 255 10.06 -10.80 1.62
CA GLN A 255 9.16 -11.95 1.54
C GLN A 255 7.77 -11.61 0.98
N TYR A 256 7.38 -10.34 0.99
CA TYR A 256 5.98 -9.93 0.73
C TYR A 256 5.85 -8.87 -0.36
N LEU A 257 6.95 -8.24 -0.76
CA LEU A 257 6.98 -7.30 -1.86
C LEU A 257 6.90 -8.01 -3.21
N PRO A 258 6.15 -7.46 -4.18
CA PRO A 258 6.32 -7.82 -5.58
C PRO A 258 7.77 -7.60 -6.02
N LEU A 259 8.29 -8.50 -6.87
CA LEU A 259 9.67 -8.45 -7.34
C LEU A 259 10.09 -7.07 -7.87
N GLY A 260 9.23 -6.41 -8.66
CA GLY A 260 9.51 -5.08 -9.19
C GLY A 260 9.81 -4.04 -8.10
N GLU A 261 9.03 -4.04 -7.02
CA GLU A 261 9.21 -3.10 -5.89
C GLU A 261 10.53 -3.36 -5.17
N ILE A 262 10.87 -4.64 -4.91
CA ILE A 262 12.15 -4.99 -4.28
C ILE A 262 13.31 -4.46 -5.12
N LEU A 263 13.25 -4.68 -6.43
CA LEU A 263 14.29 -4.24 -7.36
C LEU A 263 14.36 -2.70 -7.48
N GLN A 264 13.25 -1.98 -7.40
CA GLN A 264 13.24 -0.52 -7.38
C GLN A 264 13.81 0.07 -6.09
N GLN A 265 13.46 -0.52 -4.95
CA GLN A 265 14.03 -0.15 -3.67
C GLN A 265 15.53 -0.42 -3.63
N ALA A 266 15.98 -1.54 -4.19
CA ALA A 266 17.38 -1.86 -4.40
C ALA A 266 18.08 -0.98 -5.45
N GLY A 267 17.37 -0.03 -6.09
CA GLY A 267 17.94 0.86 -7.10
C GLY A 267 18.34 0.17 -8.42
N LEU A 268 17.90 -1.07 -8.61
CA LEU A 268 18.14 -1.89 -9.79
C LEU A 268 17.16 -1.57 -10.92
N LEU A 269 15.94 -1.13 -10.58
CA LEU A 269 14.94 -0.66 -11.54
C LEU A 269 14.44 0.74 -11.24
N SER A 270 14.07 1.49 -12.29
CA SER A 270 13.31 2.73 -12.16
C SER A 270 11.79 2.45 -12.17
N PRO A 271 10.96 3.37 -11.65
CA PRO A 271 9.50 3.27 -11.79
C PRO A 271 9.05 3.17 -13.26
N GLN A 272 9.80 3.77 -14.19
CA GLN A 272 9.51 3.70 -15.63
C GLN A 272 9.74 2.28 -16.17
N ASN A 273 10.83 1.62 -15.77
CA ASN A 273 11.11 0.23 -16.18
C ASN A 273 9.99 -0.69 -15.70
N ILE A 274 9.55 -0.55 -14.45
CA ILE A 274 8.46 -1.36 -13.89
C ILE A 274 7.18 -1.17 -14.68
N ARG A 275 6.76 0.08 -14.94
CA ARG A 275 5.55 0.35 -15.74
C ARG A 275 5.61 -0.26 -17.13
N GLN A 276 6.77 -0.19 -17.79
CA GLN A 276 6.96 -0.78 -19.11
C GLN A 276 6.86 -2.30 -19.07
N VAL A 277 7.47 -2.95 -18.08
CA VAL A 277 7.42 -4.41 -17.90
C VAL A 277 6.00 -4.86 -17.57
N LEU A 278 5.28 -4.15 -16.71
CA LEU A 278 3.87 -4.44 -16.41
C LEU A 278 2.98 -4.31 -17.65
N LYS A 279 3.23 -3.30 -18.51
CA LYS A 279 2.51 -3.14 -19.77
C LYS A 279 2.76 -4.31 -20.73
N ILE A 280 4.00 -4.78 -20.83
CA ILE A 280 4.35 -5.97 -21.63
C ILE A 280 3.67 -7.21 -21.04
N GLN A 281 3.67 -7.36 -19.71
CA GLN A 281 3.06 -8.49 -19.03
C GLN A 281 1.54 -8.58 -19.26
N GLN A 282 0.86 -7.43 -19.32
CA GLN A 282 -0.57 -7.38 -19.66
C GLN A 282 -0.85 -7.89 -21.08
N GLN A 283 0.06 -7.62 -22.03
CA GLN A 283 -0.03 -8.09 -23.42
C GLN A 283 0.42 -9.55 -23.57
N GLN A 284 1.41 -9.97 -22.78
CA GLN A 284 2.04 -11.29 -22.84
C GLN A 284 1.81 -12.06 -21.53
N ARG A 285 0.55 -12.48 -21.31
CA ARG A 285 0.11 -13.09 -20.03
C ARG A 285 0.84 -14.38 -19.65
N ASN A 286 1.53 -15.03 -20.59
CA ASN A 286 2.29 -16.27 -20.36
C ASN A 286 3.63 -16.02 -19.67
N TYR A 287 4.14 -14.78 -19.67
CA TYR A 287 5.43 -14.45 -19.08
C TYR A 287 5.27 -13.83 -17.70
N ARG A 288 6.10 -14.29 -16.77
CA ARG A 288 6.24 -13.71 -15.43
C ARG A 288 7.07 -12.43 -15.49
N PHE A 289 6.85 -11.52 -14.55
CA PHE A 289 7.53 -10.23 -14.48
C PHE A 289 9.07 -10.36 -14.56
N GLY A 290 9.64 -11.32 -13.83
CA GLY A 290 11.09 -11.60 -13.85
C GLY A 290 11.60 -12.11 -15.20
N GLU A 291 10.81 -12.91 -15.92
CA GLU A 291 11.18 -13.42 -17.24
C GLU A 291 11.21 -12.28 -18.27
N ILE A 292 10.24 -11.37 -18.20
CA ILE A 292 10.19 -10.18 -19.05
C ILE A 292 11.40 -9.28 -18.76
N LEU A 293 11.79 -9.11 -17.49
CA LEU A 293 12.99 -8.32 -17.14
C LEU A 293 14.25 -8.88 -17.80
N ILE A 294 14.42 -10.21 -17.79
CA ILE A 294 15.56 -10.89 -18.41
C ILE A 294 15.50 -10.73 -19.92
N GLN A 295 14.34 -10.99 -20.53
CA GLN A 295 14.15 -10.91 -21.98
C GLN A 295 14.38 -9.51 -22.54
N GLN A 296 13.98 -8.47 -21.79
CA GLN A 296 14.18 -7.07 -22.17
C GLN A 296 15.59 -6.55 -21.83
N GLY A 297 16.45 -7.38 -21.22
CA GLY A 297 17.82 -7.01 -20.87
C GLY A 297 17.94 -5.99 -19.73
N TYR A 298 16.90 -5.84 -18.90
CA TYR A 298 16.95 -4.91 -17.76
C TYR A 298 17.91 -5.38 -16.67
N LEU A 299 17.89 -6.68 -16.37
CA LEU A 299 18.71 -7.32 -15.34
C LEU A 299 19.05 -8.75 -15.77
N PRO A 300 20.24 -9.27 -15.40
CA PRO A 300 20.62 -10.63 -15.72
C PRO A 300 19.79 -11.64 -14.91
N ALA A 301 19.69 -12.86 -15.44
CA ALA A 301 18.91 -13.95 -14.83
C ALA A 301 19.39 -14.29 -13.41
N GLU A 302 20.70 -14.23 -13.17
CA GLU A 302 21.32 -14.39 -11.87
C GLU A 302 20.75 -13.42 -10.83
N THR A 303 20.74 -12.12 -11.12
CA THR A 303 20.16 -11.11 -10.21
C THR A 303 18.70 -11.42 -9.93
N ILE A 304 17.91 -11.71 -10.97
CA ILE A 304 16.49 -12.02 -10.78
C ILE A 304 16.29 -13.27 -9.91
N ASN A 305 17.07 -14.33 -10.14
CA ASN A 305 17.01 -15.57 -9.37
C ASN A 305 17.38 -15.36 -7.90
N PHE A 306 18.40 -14.54 -7.61
CA PHE A 306 18.76 -14.18 -6.25
C PHE A 306 17.59 -13.54 -5.49
N PHE A 307 16.94 -12.54 -6.08
CA PHE A 307 15.82 -11.84 -5.44
C PHE A 307 14.57 -12.71 -5.26
N ILE A 308 14.33 -13.68 -6.15
CA ILE A 308 13.16 -14.57 -6.07
C ILE A 308 13.39 -15.76 -5.13
N ASN A 309 14.58 -16.37 -5.17
CA ASN A 309 14.82 -17.68 -4.55
C ASN A 309 15.72 -17.60 -3.32
N ASP A 310 16.85 -16.89 -3.42
CA ASP A 310 17.91 -16.95 -2.41
C ASP A 310 17.65 -15.94 -1.29
N LEU A 311 17.33 -14.70 -1.65
CA LEU A 311 17.08 -13.62 -0.72
C LEU A 311 15.94 -13.94 0.28
N PRO A 312 14.77 -14.46 -0.13
CA PRO A 312 13.73 -14.84 0.84
C PRO A 312 14.18 -15.92 1.82
N ARG A 313 15.00 -16.89 1.37
CA ARG A 313 15.53 -17.97 2.22
C ARG A 313 16.54 -17.43 3.22
N LEU A 314 17.48 -16.60 2.78
CA LEU A 314 18.46 -15.95 3.65
C LEU A 314 17.76 -15.17 4.78
N VAL A 315 16.70 -14.45 4.43
CA VAL A 315 15.86 -13.69 5.35
C VAL A 315 15.00 -14.59 6.26
N GLN A 316 14.63 -15.80 5.87
CA GLN A 316 13.92 -16.73 6.76
C GLN A 316 14.86 -17.36 7.79
N THR A 317 16.12 -17.61 7.41
CA THR A 317 17.10 -18.31 8.24
C THR A 317 17.87 -17.39 9.20
N ASP A 318 17.64 -16.08 9.15
CA ASP A 318 18.43 -15.05 9.87
C ASP A 318 19.96 -15.18 9.64
N ASN A 319 20.33 -15.70 8.47
CA ASN A 319 21.71 -15.94 8.11
C ASN A 319 22.27 -14.69 7.42
N LYS A 320 23.05 -13.91 8.18
CA LYS A 320 23.64 -12.65 7.72
C LYS A 320 24.92 -12.92 6.94
N LEU A 321 24.93 -12.59 5.65
CA LEU A 321 26.12 -12.68 4.81
C LEU A 321 26.98 -11.41 4.90
N ARG A 322 28.22 -11.48 4.41
CA ARG A 322 29.04 -10.28 4.21
C ARG A 322 28.50 -9.51 3.00
N LEU A 323 28.72 -8.19 2.99
CA LEU A 323 28.28 -7.33 1.89
C LEU A 323 28.79 -7.80 0.52
N GLY A 324 30.04 -8.27 0.45
CA GLY A 324 30.62 -8.84 -0.77
C GLY A 324 29.86 -10.07 -1.25
N ASP A 325 29.51 -10.98 -0.34
CA ASP A 325 28.79 -12.23 -0.67
C ASP A 325 27.39 -11.94 -1.20
N TYR A 326 26.67 -10.98 -0.58
CA TYR A 326 25.37 -10.54 -1.09
C TYR A 326 25.45 -9.98 -2.51
N LEU A 327 26.42 -9.09 -2.76
CA LEU A 327 26.61 -8.50 -4.09
C LEU A 327 27.08 -9.54 -5.11
N ASN A 328 27.83 -10.54 -4.68
CA ASN A 328 28.25 -11.66 -5.52
C ASN A 328 27.07 -12.55 -5.92
N TYR A 329 26.31 -13.03 -4.95
CA TYR A 329 25.16 -13.91 -5.20
C TYR A 329 24.07 -13.21 -6.01
N ALA A 330 23.95 -11.88 -5.89
CA ALA A 330 23.05 -11.08 -6.72
C ALA A 330 23.59 -10.80 -8.13
N GLY A 331 24.80 -11.26 -8.49
CA GLY A 331 25.44 -10.99 -9.78
C GLY A 331 25.82 -9.54 -10.02
N LEU A 332 25.96 -8.76 -8.95
CA LEU A 332 26.32 -7.34 -9.01
C LEU A 332 27.84 -7.13 -8.90
N LEU A 333 28.58 -8.11 -8.38
CA LEU A 333 30.04 -8.13 -8.35
C LEU A 333 30.58 -9.54 -8.60
N GLN A 334 31.66 -9.64 -9.37
CA GLN A 334 32.40 -10.87 -9.56
C GLN A 334 33.39 -11.12 -8.39
N GLN A 335 33.82 -12.37 -8.21
CA GLN A 335 34.75 -12.73 -7.13
C GLN A 335 36.10 -12.00 -7.28
N GLU A 336 36.56 -11.80 -8.51
CA GLU A 336 37.78 -11.06 -8.83
C GLU A 336 37.68 -9.60 -8.37
N GLN A 337 36.53 -8.96 -8.61
CA GLN A 337 36.27 -7.59 -8.17
C GLN A 337 36.28 -7.50 -6.63
N ILE A 338 35.70 -8.48 -5.94
CA ILE A 338 35.70 -8.55 -4.47
C ILE A 338 37.13 -8.67 -3.94
N ASN A 339 37.94 -9.56 -4.53
CA ASN A 339 39.34 -9.73 -4.16
C ASN A 339 40.15 -8.43 -4.40
N GLU A 340 39.90 -7.72 -5.51
CA GLU A 340 40.52 -6.42 -5.78
C GLU A 340 40.15 -5.38 -4.70
N ILE A 341 38.88 -5.32 -4.30
CA ILE A 341 38.41 -4.39 -3.26
C ILE A 341 39.07 -4.72 -1.91
N LEU A 342 39.11 -6.00 -1.53
CA LEU A 342 39.73 -6.42 -0.28
C LEU A 342 41.23 -6.12 -0.24
N HIS A 343 41.92 -6.29 -1.37
CA HIS A 343 43.32 -5.88 -1.51
C HIS A 343 43.47 -4.36 -1.35
N GLN A 344 42.68 -3.54 -2.05
CA GLN A 344 42.73 -2.08 -1.91
C GLN A 344 42.35 -1.60 -0.49
N GLN A 345 41.41 -2.27 0.17
CA GLN A 345 41.02 -1.99 1.55
C GLN A 345 42.19 -2.21 2.52
N SER A 346 42.99 -3.27 2.32
CA SER A 346 44.19 -3.53 3.13
C SER A 346 45.27 -2.45 2.99
N LEU A 347 45.35 -1.80 1.82
CA LEU A 347 46.36 -0.76 1.54
C LEU A 347 45.91 0.65 1.94
N THR A 348 44.61 0.95 1.85
CA THR A 348 44.08 2.32 1.98
C THR A 348 43.25 2.54 3.24
N HIS A 349 42.93 1.47 3.98
CA HIS A 349 42.00 1.47 5.13
C HIS A 349 40.60 2.01 4.83
N ARG A 350 40.22 2.14 3.55
CA ARG A 350 38.89 2.59 3.13
C ARG A 350 37.84 1.50 3.28
N LYS A 351 36.58 1.91 3.48
CA LYS A 351 35.47 0.94 3.61
C LYS A 351 35.19 0.26 2.28
N PHE A 352 34.76 -1.00 2.34
CA PHE A 352 34.45 -1.82 1.16
C PHE A 352 33.46 -1.11 0.22
N GLY A 353 32.40 -0.54 0.79
CA GLY A 353 31.41 0.23 0.05
C GLY A 353 31.95 1.50 -0.63
N GLU A 354 32.88 2.23 0.02
CA GLU A 354 33.46 3.45 -0.56
C GLU A 354 34.29 3.15 -1.82
N ILE A 355 35.00 2.01 -1.81
CA ILE A 355 35.80 1.56 -2.95
C ILE A 355 34.89 1.17 -4.10
N ILE A 356 33.81 0.42 -3.83
CA ILE A 356 32.81 0.03 -4.84
C ILE A 356 32.19 1.25 -5.51
N THR A 357 31.72 2.21 -4.71
CA THR A 357 31.07 3.40 -5.24
C THR A 357 32.04 4.25 -6.07
N GLN A 358 33.30 4.39 -5.63
CA GLN A 358 34.31 5.11 -6.42
C GLN A 358 34.61 4.42 -7.75
N LYS A 359 34.67 3.08 -7.77
CA LYS A 359 34.89 2.29 -8.99
C LYS A 359 33.69 2.32 -9.94
N GLY A 360 32.53 2.79 -9.48
CA GLY A 360 31.30 2.86 -10.27
C GLY A 360 30.66 1.50 -10.56
N TRP A 361 31.10 0.43 -9.89
CA TRP A 361 30.61 -0.94 -10.14
C TRP A 361 29.19 -1.16 -9.60
N VAL A 362 28.84 -0.50 -8.49
CA VAL A 362 27.50 -0.55 -7.90
C VAL A 362 27.04 0.86 -7.55
N LYS A 363 25.77 1.18 -7.86
CA LYS A 363 25.17 2.48 -7.54
C LYS A 363 25.08 2.69 -6.02
N PRO A 364 25.24 3.92 -5.50
CA PRO A 364 25.11 4.21 -4.07
C PRO A 364 23.81 3.67 -3.46
N LYS A 365 22.68 3.90 -4.13
CA LYS A 365 21.37 3.40 -3.68
C LYS A 365 21.32 1.88 -3.51
N THR A 366 21.93 1.14 -4.44
CA THR A 366 21.98 -0.33 -4.40
C THR A 366 22.88 -0.81 -3.27
N LEU A 367 24.03 -0.18 -3.10
CA LEU A 367 24.94 -0.46 -2.00
C LEU A 367 24.27 -0.23 -0.63
N ASP A 368 23.61 0.91 -0.45
CA ASP A 368 22.90 1.26 0.78
C ASP A 368 21.79 0.26 1.09
N TRP A 369 21.09 -0.24 0.06
CA TRP A 369 20.05 -1.26 0.22
C TRP A 369 20.61 -2.57 0.78
N PHE A 370 21.73 -3.08 0.25
CA PHE A 370 22.37 -4.29 0.75
C PHE A 370 23.02 -4.09 2.14
N VAL A 371 23.56 -2.91 2.42
CA VAL A 371 24.05 -2.56 3.77
C VAL A 371 22.89 -2.55 4.78
N ASN A 372 21.73 -2.01 4.41
CA ASN A 372 20.55 -2.04 5.27
C ASN A 372 19.99 -3.47 5.42
N LEU A 373 20.05 -4.29 4.37
CA LEU A 373 19.71 -5.71 4.45
C LEU A 373 20.62 -6.48 5.43
N GLN A 374 21.92 -6.18 5.43
CA GLN A 374 22.89 -6.80 6.34
C GLN A 374 22.70 -6.38 7.81
N ASN A 375 22.33 -5.11 8.04
CA ASN A 375 22.19 -4.55 9.39
C ASN A 375 20.81 -4.76 10.01
N GLY A 376 19.77 -4.95 9.19
CA GLY A 376 18.44 -5.39 9.62
C GLY A 376 18.49 -6.78 10.21
#